data_AF-A0A537C0G7-F1
#
_entry.id   AF-A0A537C0G7-F1
#
_cell.length_a   1.000
_cell.length_b   1.000
_cell.length_c   1.000
_cell.angle_alpha   90.00
_cell.angle_beta   90.00
_cell.angle_gamma   90.00
#
_symmetry.space_group_name_H-M   'P 1'
#
loop_
_entity.id
_entity.type
_entity.pdbx_description
1 polymer ?
#
loop_
_entity_poly.entity_id
_entity_poly.type
_entity_poly.pdbx_seq_one_letter_code
_entity_poly.pdbx_strand_id
1 'polypeptide(L)'
;MHVKQRAVCVENQSLDPHFADVKLLRRMVNRYDELYQGFRWDVPERYNIARACCGQWAGDRTRLALYWEDESGATAAYSFWDIQTAANGLSNALAALGVKRGERVALILPQRPETAIAYMAIFQMGAIALPLSHLFGPEALEYRINHSEASVAIVEPTTLANLWAIRDRLTHLRHVIGVGGAREAGVHSFEALVEKASRQFTAVDTAANDPALIIYTSGTTGAPKGALEAHRLLIGNLSGFVHSHDFFPQQGDIFWSPADWAWAGGLFDALLPTWAFGLPILGYRGKFDAEKAYCLLEKYGIRNAFLFPTALKLMMKAVPQPSKRFQLSLRSIMSAGEAVGATVIEWAKAQLGVTINEMFGQTEINYVVGNCQAAWPVKPGSIGRPYPGHRVAIIDDQGRELPRGELGEIAVKKDHDPVFFLEYWKNAKATREKFIGDWALTGDQGKMDEDGYLWYQGRSDDVIKSAGYRIGPAEIESCLVRHPAVANAAVIGKPDETRGAIVKAFIVLQPGQAPSPALIDELQKHVRGRLAPYEYPREIEFIDALPMTTTGKVQRKELRKLEAAKLKTA
;
A
#
# COMPACT_ATOMS: atom_id res chain seq x y z
N MET A 1 -7.36 28.24 22.23
CA MET A 1 -6.19 27.63 22.89
C MET A 1 -5.42 26.82 21.86
N HIS A 2 -4.26 27.32 21.44
CA HIS A 2 -3.45 26.77 20.35
C HIS A 2 -2.71 25.51 20.79
N VAL A 3 -3.05 24.37 20.20
CA VAL A 3 -2.24 23.15 20.27
C VAL A 3 -1.06 23.36 19.32
N LYS A 4 0.08 23.81 19.85
CA LYS A 4 1.37 23.59 19.19
C LYS A 4 1.64 22.09 19.27
N GLN A 5 1.35 21.36 18.19
CA GLN A 5 2.00 20.07 17.95
C GLN A 5 3.51 20.35 18.00
N ARG A 6 4.21 19.84 19.02
CA ARG A 6 5.66 19.65 18.93
C ARG A 6 5.90 18.48 17.98
N ALA A 7 5.60 18.70 16.71
CA ALA A 7 6.29 18.04 15.63
C ALA A 7 7.76 18.41 15.81
N VAL A 8 8.59 17.40 16.03
CA VAL A 8 10.05 17.35 15.82
C VAL A 8 10.61 18.67 15.29
N CYS A 9 10.79 19.64 16.19
CA CYS A 9 11.61 20.81 15.94
C CYS A 9 13.01 20.40 16.37
N VAL A 10 13.82 19.99 15.41
CA VAL A 10 15.24 20.33 15.48
C VAL A 10 15.25 21.85 15.50
N GLU A 11 15.55 22.44 16.65
CA GLU A 11 15.67 23.88 16.79
C GLU A 11 16.60 24.42 15.70
N ASN A 12 16.18 25.53 15.08
CA ASN A 12 17.01 26.40 14.27
C ASN A 12 18.26 26.78 15.09
N GLN A 13 19.34 26.01 14.95
CA GLN A 13 20.67 26.55 15.16
C GLN A 13 20.95 27.44 13.96
N SER A 14 21.11 28.72 14.25
CA SER A 14 21.58 29.76 13.34
C SER A 14 22.67 29.23 12.41
N LEU A 15 22.35 29.14 11.12
CA LEU A 15 23.36 29.01 10.08
C LEU A 15 24.16 30.31 10.06
N ASP A 16 25.39 30.22 10.57
CA ASP A 16 26.45 31.20 10.39
C ASP A 16 26.63 31.51 8.89
N PRO A 17 26.58 32.77 8.43
CA PRO A 17 26.59 33.12 7.00
C PRO A 17 27.95 32.94 6.30
N HIS A 18 28.91 32.19 6.87
CA HIS A 18 30.24 31.97 6.30
C HIS A 18 30.52 30.56 5.77
N PHE A 19 29.59 29.98 5.00
CA PHE A 19 29.90 28.82 4.14
C PHE A 19 29.39 29.02 2.71
N ALA A 20 29.90 30.07 2.07
CA ALA A 20 30.16 30.02 0.63
C ALA A 20 31.49 29.27 0.45
N ASP A 21 31.50 28.34 -0.51
CA ASP A 21 32.56 27.34 -0.76
C ASP A 21 32.71 26.27 0.31
N VAL A 22 32.30 25.03 0.00
CA VAL A 22 33.23 23.93 -0.30
C VAL A 22 32.45 22.77 -0.95
N LYS A 23 32.85 22.40 -2.17
CA LYS A 23 32.67 21.05 -2.74
C LYS A 23 33.42 20.04 -1.86
N LEU A 24 32.82 19.62 -0.75
CA LEU A 24 33.30 18.51 0.09
C LEU A 24 32.24 17.43 0.03
N LEU A 25 32.65 16.25 -0.42
CA LEU A 25 31.90 15.00 -0.36
C LEU A 25 31.09 14.92 0.94
N ARG A 26 29.78 15.18 0.89
CA ARG A 26 28.86 14.89 2.00
C ARG A 26 28.89 13.37 2.19
N ARG A 27 29.77 12.87 3.07
CA ARG A 27 29.63 11.55 3.66
C ARG A 27 28.27 11.57 4.34
N MET A 28 27.32 10.83 3.80
CA MET A 28 26.04 10.58 4.41
C MET A 28 26.31 9.94 5.79
N VAL A 29 26.11 10.70 6.86
CA VAL A 29 26.21 10.18 8.22
C VAL A 29 24.94 9.37 8.45
N ASN A 30 25.09 8.09 8.80
CA ASN A 30 23.95 7.27 9.19
C ASN A 30 23.37 7.82 10.50
N ARG A 31 22.16 8.36 10.46
CA ARG A 31 21.45 8.99 11.60
C ARG A 31 20.35 8.13 12.19
N TYR A 32 20.27 6.86 11.80
CA TYR A 32 19.17 6.01 12.22
C TYR A 32 19.07 5.88 13.75
N ASP A 33 20.18 5.62 14.46
CA ASP A 33 20.10 5.35 15.91
C ASP A 33 19.60 6.57 16.68
N GLU A 34 20.04 7.78 16.29
CA GLU A 34 19.55 9.05 16.82
C GLU A 34 18.03 9.18 16.63
N LEU A 35 17.55 8.98 15.39
CA LEU A 35 16.13 9.12 15.04
C LEU A 35 15.27 8.06 15.73
N TYR A 36 15.72 6.80 15.73
CA TYR A 36 14.98 5.67 16.28
C TYR A 36 14.92 5.74 17.81
N GLN A 37 16.04 6.04 18.48
CA GLN A 37 16.07 6.13 19.96
C GLN A 37 15.40 7.39 20.49
N GLY A 38 15.42 8.50 19.72
CA GLY A 38 14.80 9.77 20.10
C GLY A 38 13.29 9.82 19.88
N PHE A 39 12.72 8.92 19.10
CA PHE A 39 11.31 8.95 18.73
C PHE A 39 10.39 8.40 19.82
N ARG A 40 9.27 9.07 20.09
CA ARG A 40 8.19 8.59 20.95
C ARG A 40 6.85 8.90 20.29
N TRP A 41 5.90 7.99 20.45
CA TRP A 41 4.53 8.23 20.03
C TRP A 41 3.86 9.27 20.95
N ASP A 42 3.21 10.26 20.36
CA ASP A 42 2.27 11.15 21.02
C ASP A 42 0.88 10.88 20.42
N VAL A 43 0.17 9.91 21.02
CA VAL A 43 -1.18 9.53 20.58
C VAL A 43 -2.18 10.19 21.51
N PRO A 44 -2.92 11.21 21.05
CA PRO A 44 -3.91 11.86 21.90
C PRO A 44 -5.07 10.91 22.19
N GLU A 45 -5.68 11.04 23.37
CA GLU A 45 -6.89 10.26 23.72
C GLU A 45 -8.03 10.51 22.71
N ARG A 46 -8.10 11.75 22.21
CA ARG A 46 -9.11 12.23 21.26
C ARG A 46 -8.47 12.42 19.89
N TYR A 47 -8.96 11.68 18.89
CA TYR A 47 -8.40 11.74 17.54
C TYR A 47 -9.47 11.41 16.50
N ASN A 48 -9.62 12.29 15.51
CA ASN A 48 -10.49 12.09 14.36
C ASN A 48 -9.69 12.33 13.07
N ILE A 49 -9.66 11.33 12.19
CA ILE A 49 -8.89 11.39 10.93
C ILE A 49 -9.35 12.56 10.06
N ALA A 50 -10.64 12.85 9.96
CA ALA A 50 -11.12 13.97 9.12
C ALA A 50 -10.63 15.32 9.63
N ARG A 51 -10.56 15.50 10.95
CA ARG A 51 -10.00 16.72 11.56
C ARG A 51 -8.50 16.84 11.28
N ALA A 52 -7.75 15.75 11.41
CA ALA A 52 -6.31 15.74 11.19
C ALA A 52 -5.94 15.93 9.70
N CYS A 53 -6.70 15.32 8.79
CA CYS A 53 -6.40 15.37 7.35
C CYS A 53 -7.00 16.60 6.68
N CYS A 54 -8.13 17.14 7.12
CA CYS A 54 -8.82 18.20 6.38
C CYS A 54 -9.26 19.36 7.27
N GLY A 55 -9.98 19.07 8.36
CA GLY A 55 -10.63 20.10 9.18
C GLY A 55 -9.68 21.15 9.76
N GLN A 56 -8.46 20.76 10.16
CA GLN A 56 -7.47 21.71 10.69
C GLN A 56 -6.88 22.66 9.63
N TRP A 57 -6.95 22.28 8.34
CA TRP A 57 -6.39 23.04 7.22
C TRP A 57 -7.43 23.90 6.51
N ALA A 58 -8.71 23.55 6.64
CA ALA A 58 -9.83 24.16 5.93
C ALA A 58 -10.09 25.66 6.25
N GLY A 59 -9.44 26.20 7.29
CA GLY A 59 -9.48 27.63 7.60
C GLY A 59 -8.76 28.50 6.55
N ASP A 60 -7.77 27.95 5.86
CA ASP A 60 -7.09 28.58 4.74
C ASP A 60 -7.73 28.13 3.42
N ARG A 61 -8.56 29.01 2.83
CA ARG A 61 -9.27 28.74 1.57
C ARG A 61 -8.36 28.63 0.35
N THR A 62 -7.10 29.06 0.45
CA THR A 62 -6.15 29.05 -0.66
C THR A 62 -5.28 27.80 -0.67
N ARG A 63 -5.30 27.03 0.43
CA ARG A 63 -4.48 25.82 0.56
C ARG A 63 -5.08 24.67 -0.24
N LEU A 64 -4.40 24.31 -1.32
CA LEU A 64 -4.78 23.20 -2.19
C LEU A 64 -4.59 21.84 -1.50
N ALA A 65 -5.60 20.98 -1.64
CA ALA A 65 -5.64 19.62 -1.09
C ALA A 65 -5.57 18.57 -2.20
N LEU A 66 -6.26 18.80 -3.33
CA LEU A 66 -6.38 17.82 -4.39
C LEU A 66 -6.27 18.48 -5.76
N TYR A 67 -5.32 18.01 -6.56
CA TYR A 67 -5.42 18.09 -8.02
C TYR A 67 -6.08 16.81 -8.52
N TRP A 68 -6.90 16.91 -9.54
CA TRP A 68 -7.54 15.75 -10.14
C TRP A 68 -7.46 15.81 -11.65
N GLU A 69 -7.20 14.66 -12.28
CA GLU A 69 -7.24 14.49 -13.73
C GLU A 69 -7.82 13.12 -14.09
N ASP A 70 -8.54 13.03 -15.20
CA ASP A 70 -8.97 11.74 -15.77
C ASP A 70 -8.30 11.42 -17.12
N GLU A 71 -8.58 10.22 -17.63
CA GLU A 71 -8.04 9.73 -18.90
C GLU A 71 -8.44 10.58 -20.13
N SER A 72 -9.52 11.38 -20.03
CA SER A 72 -9.92 12.32 -21.09
C SER A 72 -9.12 13.63 -21.06
N GLY A 73 -8.37 13.88 -19.97
CA GLY A 73 -7.66 15.12 -19.73
C GLY A 73 -8.49 16.19 -19.03
N ALA A 74 -9.70 15.86 -18.57
CA ALA A 74 -10.46 16.76 -17.70
C ALA A 74 -9.71 16.97 -16.39
N THR A 75 -9.66 18.21 -15.90
CA THR A 75 -8.91 18.55 -14.69
C THR A 75 -9.75 19.33 -13.70
N ALA A 76 -9.43 19.20 -12.41
CA ALA A 76 -10.01 19.99 -11.34
C ALA A 76 -8.99 20.21 -10.22
N ALA A 77 -9.19 21.25 -9.41
CA ALA A 77 -8.40 21.52 -8.21
C ALA A 77 -9.32 21.90 -7.06
N TYR A 78 -9.02 21.39 -5.87
CA TYR A 78 -9.81 21.60 -4.66
C TYR A 78 -8.90 22.03 -3.51
N SER A 79 -9.30 23.09 -2.81
CA SER A 79 -8.72 23.46 -1.53
C SER A 79 -9.20 22.54 -0.41
N PHE A 80 -8.50 22.55 0.73
CA PHE A 80 -9.02 21.90 1.95
C PHE A 80 -10.38 22.48 2.37
N TRP A 81 -10.64 23.75 2.08
CA TRP A 81 -11.95 24.36 2.31
C TRP A 81 -13.04 23.74 1.43
N ASP A 82 -12.77 23.52 0.13
CA ASP A 82 -13.72 22.90 -0.78
C ASP A 82 -14.05 21.47 -0.34
N ILE A 83 -13.02 20.68 -0.03
CA ILE A 83 -13.17 19.31 0.47
C ILE A 83 -13.98 19.29 1.78
N GLN A 84 -13.62 20.12 2.76
CA GLN A 84 -14.31 20.16 4.04
C GLN A 84 -15.77 20.59 3.90
N THR A 85 -16.05 21.58 3.04
CA THR A 85 -17.40 22.09 2.80
C THR A 85 -18.29 21.02 2.19
N ALA A 86 -17.77 20.30 1.18
CA ALA A 86 -18.48 19.19 0.57
C ALA A 86 -18.64 18.00 1.54
N ALA A 87 -17.63 17.71 2.36
CA ALA A 87 -17.68 16.66 3.37
C ALA A 87 -18.75 16.96 4.43
N ASN A 88 -18.89 18.22 4.85
CA ASN A 88 -19.97 18.64 5.76
C ASN A 88 -21.35 18.43 5.14
N GLY A 89 -21.53 18.81 3.87
CA GLY A 89 -22.76 18.55 3.13
C GLY A 89 -23.08 17.05 3.07
N LEU A 90 -22.10 16.23 2.73
CA LEU A 90 -22.29 14.78 2.66
C LEU A 90 -22.56 14.16 4.04
N SER A 91 -21.89 14.60 5.12
CA SER A 91 -22.16 14.08 6.46
C SER A 91 -23.59 14.37 6.91
N ASN A 92 -24.10 15.58 6.63
CA ASN A 92 -25.49 15.92 6.91
C ASN A 92 -26.47 15.09 6.06
N ALA A 93 -26.15 14.86 4.78
CA ALA A 93 -26.96 14.01 3.92
C ALA A 93 -26.98 12.54 4.41
N LEU A 94 -25.83 11.98 4.78
CA LEU A 94 -25.72 10.63 5.33
C LEU A 94 -26.48 10.51 6.67
N ALA A 95 -26.39 11.53 7.54
CA ALA A 95 -27.16 11.57 8.79
C ALA A 95 -28.68 11.58 8.52
N ALA A 96 -29.14 12.33 7.50
CA ALA A 96 -30.54 12.33 7.08
C ALA A 96 -31.00 10.99 6.49
N LEU A 97 -30.07 10.22 5.89
CA LEU A 97 -30.27 8.83 5.46
C LEU A 97 -30.13 7.81 6.61
N GLY A 98 -29.99 8.28 7.86
CA GLY A 98 -29.97 7.45 9.05
C GLY A 98 -28.60 6.87 9.42
N VAL A 99 -27.51 7.29 8.78
CA VAL A 99 -26.15 6.87 9.14
C VAL A 99 -25.76 7.46 10.49
N LYS A 100 -25.26 6.61 11.38
CA LYS A 100 -24.84 6.95 12.75
C LYS A 100 -23.40 6.53 12.99
N ARG A 101 -22.82 6.97 14.11
CA ARG A 101 -21.53 6.49 14.60
C ARG A 101 -21.49 4.95 14.58
N GLY A 102 -20.42 4.39 14.04
CA GLY A 102 -20.22 2.94 13.90
C GLY A 102 -20.96 2.27 12.73
N GLU A 103 -21.84 2.95 11.99
CA GLU A 103 -22.40 2.39 10.76
C GLU A 103 -21.35 2.34 9.64
N ARG A 104 -21.44 1.33 8.77
CA ARG A 104 -20.49 1.12 7.68
C ARG A 104 -21.04 1.73 6.39
N VAL A 105 -20.20 2.50 5.71
CA VAL A 105 -20.52 3.09 4.40
C VAL A 105 -19.54 2.56 3.36
N ALA A 106 -20.05 1.82 2.38
CA ALA A 106 -19.28 1.26 1.29
C ALA A 106 -18.90 2.35 0.27
N LEU A 107 -17.61 2.44 -0.05
CA LEU A 107 -17.07 3.33 -1.07
C LEU A 107 -16.57 2.49 -2.24
N ILE A 108 -17.30 2.46 -3.34
CA ILE A 108 -16.95 1.70 -4.55
C ILE A 108 -16.63 2.72 -5.65
N LEU A 109 -15.59 3.50 -5.43
CA LEU A 109 -15.21 4.63 -6.27
C LEU A 109 -13.72 4.57 -6.62
N PRO A 110 -13.31 5.00 -7.82
CA PRO A 110 -11.89 5.18 -8.15
C PRO A 110 -11.30 6.43 -7.47
N GLN A 111 -10.07 6.81 -7.80
CA GLN A 111 -9.51 8.09 -7.37
C GLN A 111 -10.25 9.27 -8.02
N ARG A 112 -11.12 9.92 -7.24
CA ARG A 112 -11.90 11.09 -7.66
C ARG A 112 -12.24 11.98 -6.47
N PRO A 113 -12.58 13.27 -6.67
CA PRO A 113 -12.83 14.20 -5.57
C PRO A 113 -13.88 13.68 -4.58
N GLU A 114 -14.96 13.07 -5.08
CA GLU A 114 -16.05 12.53 -4.28
C GLU A 114 -15.60 11.40 -3.36
N THR A 115 -14.61 10.59 -3.76
CA THR A 115 -14.02 9.55 -2.91
C THR A 115 -13.33 10.16 -1.70
N ALA A 116 -12.52 11.20 -1.92
CA ALA A 116 -11.79 11.86 -0.85
C ALA A 116 -12.74 12.65 0.08
N ILE A 117 -13.75 13.31 -0.49
CA ILE A 117 -14.85 13.95 0.25
C ILE A 117 -15.59 12.93 1.12
N ALA A 118 -15.92 11.75 0.57
CA ALA A 118 -16.63 10.71 1.28
C ALA A 118 -15.86 10.17 2.48
N TYR A 119 -14.55 9.96 2.34
CA TYR A 119 -13.72 9.59 3.50
C TYR A 119 -13.80 10.62 4.63
N MET A 120 -13.63 11.91 4.32
CA MET A 120 -13.70 12.96 5.34
C MET A 120 -15.09 13.01 5.99
N ALA A 121 -16.15 12.90 5.18
CA ALA A 121 -17.52 12.89 5.66
C ALA A 121 -17.82 11.71 6.61
N ILE A 122 -17.33 10.51 6.28
CA ILE A 122 -17.56 9.30 7.07
C ILE A 122 -16.76 9.37 8.38
N PHE A 123 -15.47 9.71 8.31
CA PHE A 123 -14.62 9.80 9.49
C PHE A 123 -15.10 10.89 10.46
N GLN A 124 -15.55 12.05 9.97
CA GLN A 124 -16.05 13.10 10.87
C GLN A 124 -17.38 12.74 11.54
N MET A 125 -18.15 11.81 10.98
CA MET A 125 -19.35 11.26 11.64
C MET A 125 -19.03 10.19 12.69
N GLY A 126 -17.78 9.74 12.79
CA GLY A 126 -17.41 8.53 13.52
C GLY A 126 -18.06 7.27 12.93
N ALA A 127 -18.48 7.33 11.65
CA ALA A 127 -18.90 6.16 10.90
C ALA A 127 -17.66 5.42 10.35
N ILE A 128 -17.87 4.19 9.90
CA ILE A 128 -16.80 3.30 9.46
C ILE A 128 -16.78 3.29 7.94
N ALA A 129 -15.69 3.76 7.34
CA ALA A 129 -15.52 3.67 5.89
C ALA A 129 -15.24 2.22 5.49
N LEU A 130 -15.83 1.79 4.37
CA LEU A 130 -15.59 0.48 3.77
C LEU A 130 -15.16 0.69 2.32
N PRO A 131 -13.87 0.93 2.07
CA PRO A 131 -13.36 0.95 0.71
C PRO A 131 -13.50 -0.40 0.03
N LEU A 132 -14.01 -0.38 -1.19
CA LEU A 132 -14.11 -1.51 -2.08
C LEU A 132 -13.57 -1.08 -3.45
N SER A 133 -12.69 -1.88 -4.03
CA SER A 133 -12.13 -1.55 -5.34
C SER A 133 -13.24 -1.46 -6.37
N HIS A 134 -13.19 -0.42 -7.20
CA HIS A 134 -14.06 -0.25 -8.36
C HIS A 134 -13.92 -1.38 -9.40
N LEU A 135 -12.86 -2.20 -9.30
CA LEU A 135 -12.62 -3.38 -10.13
C LEU A 135 -13.32 -4.65 -9.62
N PHE A 136 -13.99 -4.59 -8.47
CA PHE A 136 -14.69 -5.76 -7.95
C PHE A 136 -15.96 -6.08 -8.74
N GLY A 137 -16.11 -7.36 -9.08
CA GLY A 137 -17.33 -7.91 -9.63
C GLY A 137 -18.42 -8.15 -8.58
N PRO A 138 -19.65 -8.49 -9.03
CA PRO A 138 -20.81 -8.79 -8.21
C PRO A 138 -20.55 -9.61 -6.95
N GLU A 139 -19.94 -10.80 -7.06
CA GLU A 139 -19.77 -11.74 -5.94
C GLU A 139 -18.81 -11.19 -4.87
N ALA A 140 -17.77 -10.47 -5.31
CA ALA A 140 -16.80 -9.85 -4.43
C ALA A 140 -17.42 -8.70 -3.64
N LEU A 141 -18.33 -7.93 -4.25
CA LEU A 141 -19.09 -6.88 -3.60
C LEU A 141 -20.11 -7.48 -2.62
N GLU A 142 -20.87 -8.48 -3.04
CA GLU A 142 -21.91 -9.15 -2.24
C GLU A 142 -21.36 -9.64 -0.91
N TYR A 143 -20.28 -10.42 -0.94
CA TYR A 143 -19.66 -10.94 0.27
C TYR A 143 -19.26 -9.81 1.24
N ARG A 144 -18.58 -8.78 0.75
CA ARG A 144 -18.01 -7.72 1.60
C ARG A 144 -19.08 -6.80 2.18
N ILE A 145 -20.08 -6.44 1.38
CA ILE A 145 -21.19 -5.58 1.80
C ILE A 145 -22.06 -6.29 2.84
N ASN A 146 -22.40 -7.57 2.61
CA ASN A 146 -23.17 -8.34 3.59
C ASN A 146 -22.37 -8.63 4.87
N HIS A 147 -21.10 -9.05 4.76
CA HIS A 147 -20.29 -9.38 5.93
C HIS A 147 -19.99 -8.15 6.82
N SER A 148 -19.75 -6.98 6.20
CA SER A 148 -19.59 -5.71 6.92
C SER A 148 -20.91 -5.10 7.39
N GLU A 149 -22.04 -5.58 6.88
CA GLU A 149 -23.36 -5.02 7.08
C GLU A 149 -23.38 -3.50 6.76
N ALA A 150 -22.83 -3.12 5.60
CA ALA A 150 -22.84 -1.73 5.16
C ALA A 150 -24.28 -1.27 4.87
N SER A 151 -24.64 -0.10 5.39
CA SER A 151 -25.99 0.45 5.28
C SER A 151 -26.17 1.38 4.08
N VAL A 152 -25.07 1.96 3.60
CA VAL A 152 -25.03 2.86 2.45
C VAL A 152 -23.88 2.47 1.52
N ALA A 153 -24.08 2.56 0.21
CA ALA A 153 -23.02 2.40 -0.79
C ALA A 153 -22.94 3.65 -1.68
N ILE A 154 -21.73 4.13 -1.92
CA ILE A 154 -21.44 5.23 -2.86
C ILE A 154 -20.74 4.64 -4.08
N VAL A 155 -21.31 4.88 -5.27
CA VAL A 155 -20.94 4.23 -6.52
C VAL A 155 -20.85 5.22 -7.69
N GLU A 156 -20.02 4.91 -8.68
CA GLU A 156 -20.00 5.59 -9.97
C GLU A 156 -20.67 4.71 -11.07
N PRO A 157 -20.91 5.23 -12.30
CA PRO A 157 -21.73 4.53 -13.30
C PRO A 157 -21.27 3.10 -13.60
N THR A 158 -19.96 2.87 -13.69
CA THR A 158 -19.36 1.56 -13.98
C THR A 158 -19.61 0.55 -12.85
N THR A 159 -19.44 1.00 -11.60
CA THR A 159 -19.59 0.17 -10.40
C THR A 159 -21.04 -0.05 -9.99
N LEU A 160 -21.94 0.88 -10.35
CA LEU A 160 -23.37 0.78 -10.10
C LEU A 160 -23.95 -0.48 -10.74
N ALA A 161 -23.56 -0.79 -11.98
CA ALA A 161 -24.03 -1.99 -12.68
C ALA A 161 -23.74 -3.28 -11.91
N ASN A 162 -22.51 -3.45 -11.40
CA ASN A 162 -22.13 -4.63 -10.62
C ASN A 162 -22.87 -4.73 -9.29
N LEU A 163 -23.08 -3.59 -8.60
CA LEU A 163 -23.86 -3.53 -7.37
C LEU A 163 -25.35 -3.83 -7.63
N TRP A 164 -25.90 -3.33 -8.74
CA TRP A 164 -27.31 -3.50 -9.08
C TRP A 164 -27.67 -4.95 -9.36
N ALA A 165 -26.76 -5.70 -10.01
CA ALA A 165 -26.95 -7.12 -10.31
C ALA A 165 -27.12 -8.00 -9.06
N ILE A 166 -26.76 -7.49 -7.88
CA ILE A 166 -26.83 -8.21 -6.60
C ILE A 166 -27.71 -7.51 -5.57
N ARG A 167 -28.35 -6.38 -5.92
CA ARG A 167 -29.01 -5.48 -4.96
C ARG A 167 -29.99 -6.22 -4.04
N ASP A 168 -30.80 -7.11 -4.59
CA ASP A 168 -31.82 -7.85 -3.84
C ASP A 168 -31.24 -8.85 -2.83
N ARG A 169 -29.94 -9.15 -2.93
CA ARG A 169 -29.21 -10.02 -2.00
C ARG A 169 -28.43 -9.24 -0.93
N LEU A 170 -28.47 -7.91 -0.96
CA LEU A 170 -27.76 -7.04 -0.01
C LEU A 170 -28.67 -6.66 1.16
N THR A 171 -28.78 -7.54 2.15
CA THR A 171 -29.81 -7.48 3.21
C THR A 171 -29.73 -6.25 4.12
N HIS A 172 -28.53 -5.68 4.29
CA HIS A 172 -28.31 -4.51 5.15
C HIS A 172 -28.25 -3.18 4.39
N LEU A 173 -28.15 -3.22 3.05
CA LEU A 173 -27.96 -2.03 2.24
C LEU A 173 -29.29 -1.29 2.05
N ARG A 174 -29.43 -0.12 2.68
CA ARG A 174 -30.66 0.68 2.66
C ARG A 174 -30.66 1.75 1.59
N HIS A 175 -29.50 2.35 1.31
CA HIS A 175 -29.37 3.46 0.37
C HIS A 175 -28.17 3.28 -0.55
N VAL A 176 -28.34 3.72 -1.80
CA VAL A 176 -27.25 3.83 -2.77
C VAL A 176 -27.17 5.28 -3.23
N ILE A 177 -25.95 5.82 -3.24
CA ILE A 177 -25.64 7.18 -3.68
C ILE A 177 -24.78 7.08 -4.93
N GLY A 178 -25.29 7.64 -6.04
CA GLY A 178 -24.60 7.67 -7.32
C GLY A 178 -23.84 8.98 -7.53
N VAL A 179 -22.57 8.90 -7.94
CA VAL A 179 -21.74 10.05 -8.34
C VAL A 179 -21.60 10.12 -9.85
N GLY A 180 -21.33 11.30 -10.40
CA GLY A 180 -20.89 11.46 -11.79
C GLY A 180 -21.89 10.91 -12.81
N GLY A 181 -23.18 11.08 -12.55
CA GLY A 181 -24.25 10.62 -13.44
C GLY A 181 -24.69 9.16 -13.24
N ALA A 182 -24.18 8.46 -12.23
CA ALA A 182 -24.67 7.12 -11.87
C ALA A 182 -26.14 7.21 -11.42
N ARG A 183 -27.06 6.66 -12.21
CA ARG A 183 -28.51 6.82 -12.02
C ARG A 183 -29.23 5.51 -12.26
N GLU A 184 -30.05 5.13 -11.30
CA GLU A 184 -31.01 4.03 -11.38
C GLU A 184 -32.20 4.36 -10.46
N ALA A 185 -33.30 3.62 -10.57
CA ALA A 185 -34.47 3.81 -9.71
C ALA A 185 -34.13 3.60 -8.22
N GLY A 186 -34.31 4.65 -7.42
CA GLY A 186 -34.00 4.63 -5.98
C GLY A 186 -32.52 4.87 -5.62
N VAL A 187 -31.68 5.26 -6.59
CA VAL A 187 -30.35 5.82 -6.31
C VAL A 187 -30.48 7.31 -6.03
N HIS A 188 -29.86 7.77 -4.95
CA HIS A 188 -29.75 9.20 -4.65
C HIS A 188 -28.60 9.82 -5.44
N SER A 189 -28.76 11.01 -6.02
CA SER A 189 -27.63 11.75 -6.60
C SER A 189 -26.77 12.34 -5.49
N PHE A 190 -25.47 12.07 -5.54
CA PHE A 190 -24.48 12.65 -4.64
C PHE A 190 -24.52 14.18 -4.69
N GLU A 191 -24.52 14.75 -5.90
CA GLU A 191 -24.47 16.18 -6.13
C GLU A 191 -25.71 16.85 -5.53
N ALA A 192 -26.90 16.28 -5.77
CA ALA A 192 -28.16 16.81 -5.24
C ALA A 192 -28.25 16.70 -3.71
N LEU A 193 -27.70 15.62 -3.12
CA LEU A 193 -27.65 15.46 -1.66
C LEU A 193 -26.73 16.49 -1.00
N VAL A 194 -25.52 16.67 -1.54
CA VAL A 194 -24.53 17.62 -1.01
C VAL A 194 -24.99 19.06 -1.19
N GLU A 195 -25.62 19.39 -2.31
CA GLU A 195 -26.13 20.74 -2.60
C GLU A 195 -27.27 21.15 -1.65
N LYS A 196 -28.20 20.24 -1.33
CA LYS A 196 -29.34 20.51 -0.45
C LYS A 196 -28.96 20.54 1.02
N ALA A 197 -27.90 19.85 1.42
CA ALA A 197 -27.52 19.70 2.81
C ALA A 197 -26.81 20.95 3.37
N SER A 198 -26.88 21.13 4.69
CA SER A 198 -26.09 22.16 5.36
C SER A 198 -24.60 21.94 5.13
N ARG A 199 -23.88 23.03 4.84
CA ARG A 199 -22.42 23.04 4.70
C ARG A 199 -21.68 23.12 6.05
N GLN A 200 -22.42 23.11 7.16
CA GLN A 200 -21.87 23.09 8.51
C GLN A 200 -22.12 21.73 9.14
N PHE A 201 -21.06 21.09 9.61
CA PHE A 201 -21.13 19.84 10.35
C PHE A 201 -20.12 19.91 11.50
N THR A 202 -20.53 19.53 12.71
CA THR A 202 -19.60 19.42 13.84
C THR A 202 -19.08 18.00 13.87
N ALA A 203 -17.79 17.83 13.61
CA ALA A 203 -17.15 16.52 13.67
C ALA A 203 -17.37 15.87 15.05
N VAL A 204 -17.72 14.59 15.04
CA VAL A 204 -17.82 13.79 16.25
C VAL A 204 -16.46 13.76 16.91
N ASP A 205 -16.43 14.08 18.20
CA ASP A 205 -15.26 13.84 19.02
C ASP A 205 -15.12 12.32 19.17
N THR A 206 -14.16 11.73 18.46
CA THR A 206 -13.83 10.30 18.51
C THR A 206 -12.60 10.05 19.37
N ALA A 207 -12.58 8.93 20.08
CA ALA A 207 -11.36 8.45 20.74
C ALA A 207 -10.35 7.94 19.69
N ALA A 208 -9.07 7.95 20.02
CA ALA A 208 -8.02 7.39 19.17
C ALA A 208 -8.25 5.91 18.81
N ASN A 209 -8.85 5.13 19.72
CA ASN A 209 -9.19 3.73 19.52
C ASN A 209 -10.58 3.48 18.91
N ASP A 210 -11.34 4.52 18.57
CA ASP A 210 -12.63 4.32 17.90
C ASP A 210 -12.42 3.72 16.49
N PRO A 211 -13.27 2.77 16.07
CA PRO A 211 -13.25 2.22 14.71
C PRO A 211 -13.50 3.28 13.64
N ALA A 212 -12.67 3.29 12.60
CA ALA A 212 -12.74 4.25 11.50
C ALA A 212 -12.95 3.58 10.13
N LEU A 213 -12.37 2.39 9.92
CA LEU A 213 -12.26 1.80 8.59
C LEU A 213 -12.28 0.28 8.66
N ILE A 214 -12.85 -0.38 7.65
CA ILE A 214 -12.65 -1.80 7.40
C ILE A 214 -12.00 -1.98 6.03
N ILE A 215 -10.81 -2.57 5.99
CA ILE A 215 -10.17 -2.99 4.73
C ILE A 215 -10.20 -4.51 4.62
N TYR A 216 -10.79 -5.04 3.55
CA TYR A 216 -10.78 -6.49 3.31
C TYR A 216 -9.47 -6.96 2.71
N THR A 217 -8.79 -7.89 3.38
CA THR A 217 -7.54 -8.53 2.92
C THR A 217 -7.81 -9.87 2.26
N SER A 218 -7.01 -10.23 1.26
CA SER A 218 -7.06 -11.57 0.64
C SER A 218 -6.43 -12.60 1.60
N GLY A 219 -7.23 -13.53 2.12
CA GLY A 219 -6.72 -14.61 2.99
C GLY A 219 -5.93 -15.66 2.20
N THR A 220 -4.83 -16.16 2.78
CA THR A 220 -4.01 -17.24 2.19
C THR A 220 -4.80 -18.55 2.06
N THR A 221 -5.72 -18.84 2.99
CA THR A 221 -6.46 -20.12 3.04
C THR A 221 -7.99 -20.01 3.08
N GLY A 222 -8.58 -18.81 3.16
CA GLY A 222 -10.03 -18.61 3.32
C GLY A 222 -10.61 -17.37 2.66
N ALA A 223 -11.87 -17.06 2.95
CA ALA A 223 -12.57 -15.85 2.48
C ALA A 223 -11.85 -14.56 2.94
N PRO A 224 -12.02 -13.43 2.22
CA PRO A 224 -11.38 -12.17 2.60
C PRO A 224 -11.71 -11.74 4.03
N LYS A 225 -10.71 -11.32 4.81
CA LYS A 225 -10.90 -10.91 6.21
C LYS A 225 -10.98 -9.39 6.29
N GLY A 226 -11.98 -8.84 6.96
CA GLY A 226 -12.08 -7.38 7.18
C GLY A 226 -11.19 -6.96 8.34
N ALA A 227 -10.05 -6.31 8.07
CA ALA A 227 -9.23 -5.68 9.10
C ALA A 227 -9.90 -4.37 9.55
N LEU A 228 -10.30 -4.31 10.83
CA LEU A 228 -10.94 -3.16 11.44
C LEU A 228 -9.86 -2.22 11.98
N GLU A 229 -9.78 -1.01 11.44
CA GLU A 229 -8.76 -0.03 11.80
C GLU A 229 -9.33 1.06 12.71
N ALA A 230 -8.50 1.52 13.64
CA ALA A 230 -8.81 2.63 14.53
C ALA A 230 -8.43 3.98 13.90
N HIS A 231 -9.00 5.06 14.43
CA HIS A 231 -8.61 6.42 14.02
C HIS A 231 -7.10 6.67 14.20
N ARG A 232 -6.47 6.17 15.27
CA ARG A 232 -5.03 6.36 15.54
C ARG A 232 -4.08 5.76 14.51
N LEU A 233 -4.54 4.83 13.68
CA LEU A 233 -3.70 4.14 12.69
C LEU A 233 -2.89 5.11 11.84
N LEU A 234 -3.51 6.24 11.47
CA LEU A 234 -2.83 7.28 10.70
C LEU A 234 -1.54 7.75 11.39
N ILE A 235 -1.56 7.96 12.71
CA ILE A 235 -0.39 8.38 13.49
C ILE A 235 0.72 7.32 13.39
N GLY A 236 0.36 6.04 13.52
CA GLY A 236 1.30 4.92 13.38
C GLY A 236 2.01 4.90 12.04
N ASN A 237 1.35 5.31 10.96
CA ASN A 237 1.98 5.33 9.64
C ASN A 237 2.89 6.55 9.41
N LEU A 238 2.75 7.63 10.19
CA LEU A 238 3.42 8.90 9.88
C LEU A 238 4.94 8.81 9.99
N SER A 239 5.50 8.07 10.95
CA SER A 239 6.95 7.94 11.05
C SER A 239 7.52 7.29 9.80
N GLY A 240 6.91 6.19 9.34
CA GLY A 240 7.28 5.57 8.08
C GLY A 240 7.11 6.49 6.88
N PHE A 241 5.96 7.15 6.74
CA PHE A 241 5.68 8.05 5.61
C PHE A 241 6.66 9.22 5.51
N VAL A 242 7.03 9.82 6.64
CA VAL A 242 8.03 10.90 6.68
C VAL A 242 9.38 10.40 6.17
N HIS A 243 9.85 9.25 6.65
CA HIS A 243 11.20 8.77 6.38
C HIS A 243 11.34 8.11 5.01
N SER A 244 10.36 7.35 4.54
CA SER A 244 10.38 6.75 3.19
C SER A 244 10.41 7.80 2.08
N HIS A 245 9.89 8.99 2.37
CA HIS A 245 9.92 10.14 1.49
C HIS A 245 11.00 11.14 1.91
N ASP A 246 12.12 10.67 2.45
CA ASP A 246 13.32 11.46 2.75
C ASP A 246 13.00 12.76 3.50
N PHE A 247 12.30 12.62 4.62
CA PHE A 247 11.80 13.70 5.47
C PHE A 247 10.71 14.55 4.81
N PHE A 248 9.59 13.90 4.44
CA PHE A 248 8.36 14.61 4.09
C PHE A 248 7.73 15.29 5.32
N PRO A 249 7.13 16.47 5.19
CA PRO A 249 7.04 17.34 4.02
C PRO A 249 8.25 18.28 3.85
N GLN A 250 8.51 18.70 2.61
CA GLN A 250 9.40 19.80 2.25
C GLN A 250 8.67 20.85 1.42
N GLN A 251 9.23 22.07 1.35
CA GLN A 251 8.63 23.16 0.59
C GLN A 251 8.39 22.78 -0.88
N GLY A 252 7.19 23.05 -1.40
CA GLY A 252 6.81 22.78 -2.78
C GLY A 252 6.39 21.33 -3.05
N ASP A 253 6.26 20.50 -2.02
CA ASP A 253 5.84 19.11 -2.18
C ASP A 253 4.41 18.97 -2.70
N ILE A 254 4.31 18.14 -3.74
CA ILE A 254 3.06 17.59 -4.27
C ILE A 254 3.26 16.08 -4.36
N PHE A 255 2.27 15.34 -3.87
CA PHE A 255 2.30 13.87 -3.84
C PHE A 255 1.52 13.28 -5.01
N TRP A 256 1.95 12.13 -5.52
CA TRP A 256 1.14 11.32 -6.44
C TRP A 256 1.35 9.82 -6.23
N SER A 257 0.29 9.04 -6.46
CA SER A 257 0.39 7.59 -6.59
C SER A 257 -0.72 7.05 -7.50
N PRO A 258 -0.44 6.06 -8.36
CA PRO A 258 -1.48 5.30 -9.05
C PRO A 258 -2.19 4.28 -8.14
N ALA A 259 -1.79 4.16 -6.86
CA ALA A 259 -2.41 3.27 -5.90
C ALA A 259 -3.85 3.70 -5.59
N ASP A 260 -4.83 2.84 -5.93
CA ASP A 260 -6.24 3.12 -5.68
C ASP A 260 -6.50 3.36 -4.17
N TRP A 261 -7.27 4.42 -3.87
CA TRP A 261 -7.65 4.81 -2.51
C TRP A 261 -8.61 3.82 -1.83
N ALA A 262 -9.02 2.74 -2.52
CA ALA A 262 -9.70 1.60 -1.93
C ALA A 262 -8.76 0.62 -1.20
N TRP A 263 -7.44 0.78 -1.33
CA TRP A 263 -6.45 -0.07 -0.66
C TRP A 263 -5.67 0.71 0.38
N ALA A 264 -5.10 0.00 1.36
CA ALA A 264 -4.22 0.59 2.37
C ALA A 264 -3.10 1.42 1.71
N GLY A 265 -2.49 0.92 0.63
CA GLY A 265 -1.45 1.66 -0.10
C GLY A 265 -1.90 3.02 -0.63
N GLY A 266 -3.04 3.11 -1.32
CA GLY A 266 -3.49 4.41 -1.85
C GLY A 266 -4.04 5.33 -0.74
N LEU A 267 -4.67 4.76 0.28
CA LEU A 267 -5.31 5.54 1.33
C LEU A 267 -4.30 6.01 2.39
N PHE A 268 -3.58 5.07 2.99
CA PHE A 268 -2.68 5.29 4.11
C PHE A 268 -1.23 5.56 3.73
N ASP A 269 -0.82 5.21 2.51
CA ASP A 269 0.56 5.48 2.03
C ASP A 269 0.57 6.63 1.01
N ALA A 270 -0.56 7.30 0.79
CA ALA A 270 -0.66 8.46 -0.08
C ALA A 270 -1.67 9.52 0.43
N LEU A 271 -2.99 9.29 0.27
CA LEU A 271 -4.01 10.33 0.47
C LEU A 271 -4.01 10.92 1.89
N LEU A 272 -4.25 10.08 2.91
CA LEU A 272 -4.42 10.54 4.29
C LEU A 272 -3.15 11.16 4.89
N PRO A 273 -1.94 10.57 4.79
CA PRO A 273 -0.75 11.20 5.36
C PRO A 273 -0.39 12.50 4.64
N THR A 274 -0.54 12.60 3.31
CA THR A 274 -0.31 13.86 2.57
C THR A 274 -1.21 14.98 3.10
N TRP A 275 -2.48 14.65 3.32
CA TRP A 275 -3.46 15.57 3.89
C TRP A 275 -3.23 15.85 5.37
N ALA A 276 -2.72 14.90 6.15
CA ALA A 276 -2.34 15.12 7.55
C ALA A 276 -1.26 16.21 7.68
N PHE A 277 -0.40 16.37 6.68
CA PHE A 277 0.59 17.44 6.58
C PHE A 277 0.08 18.71 5.87
N GLY A 278 -1.19 18.72 5.42
CA GLY A 278 -1.82 19.89 4.81
C GLY A 278 -1.24 20.23 3.43
N LEU A 279 -0.82 19.21 2.67
CA LEU A 279 -0.25 19.34 1.33
C LEU A 279 -1.18 18.75 0.24
N PRO A 280 -1.02 19.19 -1.02
CA PRO A 280 -1.79 18.65 -2.13
C PRO A 280 -1.31 17.28 -2.59
N ILE A 281 -2.26 16.45 -3.02
CA ILE A 281 -2.03 15.20 -3.74
C ILE A 281 -2.70 15.27 -5.13
N LEU A 282 -2.14 14.59 -6.12
CA LEU A 282 -2.81 14.34 -7.39
C LEU A 282 -3.60 13.02 -7.34
N GLY A 283 -4.90 13.09 -7.58
CA GLY A 283 -5.73 11.92 -7.90
C GLY A 283 -5.88 11.74 -9.40
N TYR A 284 -5.69 10.53 -9.91
CA TYR A 284 -5.83 10.23 -11.33
C TYR A 284 -6.85 9.13 -11.59
N ARG A 285 -7.87 9.41 -12.41
CA ARG A 285 -8.88 8.44 -12.84
C ARG A 285 -8.55 7.94 -14.25
N GLY A 286 -7.85 6.82 -14.32
CA GLY A 286 -7.55 6.14 -15.57
C GLY A 286 -6.75 4.86 -15.34
N LYS A 287 -6.60 4.05 -16.38
CA LYS A 287 -5.66 2.92 -16.33
C LYS A 287 -4.24 3.45 -16.20
N PHE A 288 -3.39 2.69 -15.52
CA PHE A 288 -1.97 3.01 -15.45
C PHE A 288 -1.36 2.89 -16.85
N ASP A 289 -0.75 3.97 -17.30
CA ASP A 289 0.06 4.04 -18.50
C ASP A 289 1.39 4.71 -18.17
N ALA A 290 2.48 4.15 -18.67
CA ALA A 290 3.83 4.57 -18.31
C ALA A 290 4.18 5.97 -18.85
N GLU A 291 3.80 6.29 -20.09
CA GLU A 291 4.08 7.62 -20.65
C GLU A 291 3.19 8.68 -20.00
N LYS A 292 1.91 8.35 -19.78
CA LYS A 292 0.99 9.22 -19.04
C LYS A 292 1.48 9.49 -17.62
N ALA A 293 2.05 8.50 -16.93
CA ALA A 293 2.66 8.71 -15.62
C ALA A 293 3.76 9.79 -15.68
N TYR A 294 4.67 9.75 -16.65
CA TYR A 294 5.67 10.81 -16.83
C TYR A 294 5.05 12.17 -17.16
N CYS A 295 4.04 12.21 -18.02
CA CYS A 295 3.31 13.45 -18.32
C CYS A 295 2.66 14.04 -17.06
N LEU A 296 2.08 13.22 -16.18
CA LEU A 296 1.49 13.68 -14.91
C LEU A 296 2.58 14.18 -13.94
N LEU A 297 3.70 13.45 -13.84
CA LEU A 297 4.83 13.84 -13.00
C LEU A 297 5.39 15.22 -13.40
N GLU A 298 5.55 15.47 -14.70
CA GLU A 298 6.02 16.74 -15.25
C GLU A 298 4.95 17.84 -15.11
N LYS A 299 3.72 17.61 -15.60
CA LYS A 299 2.64 18.60 -15.64
C LYS A 299 2.32 19.20 -14.27
N TYR A 300 2.29 18.35 -13.24
CA TYR A 300 1.95 18.79 -11.88
C TYR A 300 3.19 19.08 -11.02
N GLY A 301 4.40 18.95 -11.56
CA GLY A 301 5.63 19.15 -10.79
C GLY A 301 5.73 18.22 -9.57
N ILE A 302 5.33 16.96 -9.73
CA ILE A 302 5.30 16.00 -8.63
C ILE A 302 6.70 15.82 -8.06
N ARG A 303 6.81 15.95 -6.73
CA ARG A 303 8.08 15.80 -6.00
C ARG A 303 8.17 14.49 -5.25
N ASN A 304 7.04 13.92 -4.82
CA ASN A 304 6.99 12.68 -4.06
C ASN A 304 6.03 11.72 -4.72
N ALA A 305 6.48 10.50 -4.97
CA ALA A 305 5.63 9.48 -5.54
C ALA A 305 5.70 8.17 -4.76
N PHE A 306 4.55 7.52 -4.60
CA PHE A 306 4.49 6.11 -4.26
C PHE A 306 4.22 5.31 -5.54
N LEU A 307 5.20 4.50 -5.97
CA LEU A 307 5.11 3.67 -7.17
C LEU A 307 5.44 2.23 -6.84
N PHE A 308 4.55 1.30 -7.18
CA PHE A 308 4.80 -0.13 -7.04
C PHE A 308 5.97 -0.58 -7.93
N PRO A 309 6.71 -1.65 -7.57
CA PRO A 309 7.79 -2.18 -8.39
C PRO A 309 7.36 -2.49 -9.83
N THR A 310 6.15 -3.02 -10.02
CA THR A 310 5.59 -3.30 -11.35
C THR A 310 5.40 -2.03 -12.17
N ALA A 311 4.89 -0.95 -11.57
CA ALA A 311 4.75 0.34 -12.24
C ALA A 311 6.13 0.91 -12.65
N LEU A 312 7.12 0.83 -11.75
CA LEU A 312 8.49 1.26 -12.03
C LEU A 312 9.13 0.46 -13.16
N LYS A 313 8.94 -0.87 -13.20
CA LYS A 313 9.43 -1.73 -14.29
C LYS A 313 8.77 -1.38 -15.64
N LEU A 314 7.46 -1.11 -15.65
CA LEU A 314 6.74 -0.66 -16.85
C LEU A 314 7.27 0.70 -17.33
N MET A 315 7.47 1.64 -16.41
CA MET A 315 8.03 2.96 -16.71
C MET A 315 9.46 2.88 -17.26
N MET A 316 10.31 2.04 -16.66
CA MET A 316 11.67 1.78 -17.13
C MET A 316 11.69 1.17 -18.54
N LYS A 317 10.78 0.24 -18.83
CA LYS A 317 10.70 -0.41 -20.15
C LYS A 317 10.16 0.52 -21.23
N ALA A 318 9.09 1.26 -20.94
CA ALA A 318 8.44 2.13 -21.91
C ALA A 318 9.30 3.36 -22.26
N VAL A 319 9.93 3.97 -21.24
CA VAL A 319 10.83 5.11 -21.41
C VAL A 319 12.12 4.86 -20.62
N PRO A 320 13.14 4.26 -21.24
CA PRO A 320 14.39 3.94 -20.53
C PRO A 320 15.20 5.17 -20.10
N GLN A 321 15.10 6.27 -20.85
CA GLN A 321 15.82 7.53 -20.60
C GLN A 321 14.85 8.73 -20.45
N PRO A 322 14.00 8.73 -19.40
CA PRO A 322 12.97 9.75 -19.20
C PRO A 322 13.56 11.16 -19.02
N SER A 323 14.76 11.30 -18.45
CA SER A 323 15.46 12.58 -18.29
C SER A 323 15.76 13.32 -19.59
N LYS A 324 15.72 12.63 -20.75
CA LYS A 324 15.86 13.26 -22.07
C LYS A 324 14.55 13.74 -22.68
N ARG A 325 13.40 13.30 -22.14
CA ARG A 325 12.06 13.55 -22.68
C ARG A 325 11.19 14.41 -21.77
N PHE A 326 11.44 14.37 -20.46
CA PHE A 326 10.61 15.00 -19.44
C PHE A 326 11.46 15.77 -18.43
N GLN A 327 10.95 16.90 -17.95
CA GLN A 327 11.51 17.72 -16.89
C GLN A 327 10.90 17.32 -15.54
N LEU A 328 11.47 16.30 -14.92
CA LEU A 328 10.97 15.74 -13.66
C LEU A 328 11.53 16.51 -12.44
N SER A 329 10.67 16.75 -11.44
CA SER A 329 11.03 17.45 -10.18
C SER A 329 11.04 16.52 -8.95
N LEU A 330 11.16 15.21 -9.18
CA LEU A 330 11.12 14.18 -8.15
C LEU A 330 12.25 14.38 -7.12
N ARG A 331 11.89 14.32 -5.84
CA ARG A 331 12.82 14.25 -4.71
C ARG A 331 12.82 12.90 -4.01
N SER A 332 11.68 12.20 -4.01
CA SER A 332 11.57 10.89 -3.37
C SER A 332 10.63 9.97 -4.15
N ILE A 333 10.99 8.69 -4.16
CA ILE A 333 10.08 7.61 -4.57
C ILE A 333 10.10 6.57 -3.44
N MET A 334 8.93 6.33 -2.86
CA MET A 334 8.69 5.16 -2.03
C MET A 334 8.15 4.05 -2.92
N SER A 335 8.56 2.81 -2.65
CA SER A 335 8.01 1.61 -3.30
C SER A 335 7.71 0.53 -2.28
N ALA A 336 6.61 -0.19 -2.47
CA ALA A 336 6.14 -1.19 -1.53
C ALA A 336 5.30 -2.26 -2.23
N GLY A 337 5.05 -3.34 -1.50
CA GLY A 337 4.14 -4.42 -1.89
C GLY A 337 4.79 -5.60 -2.61
N GLU A 338 5.99 -5.40 -3.18
CA GLU A 338 6.86 -6.40 -3.79
C GLU A 338 8.33 -5.94 -3.64
N ALA A 339 9.29 -6.84 -3.88
CA ALA A 339 10.70 -6.47 -3.94
C ALA A 339 11.00 -5.61 -5.18
N VAL A 340 11.69 -4.49 -5.01
CA VAL A 340 12.01 -3.56 -6.11
C VAL A 340 13.07 -4.14 -7.04
N GLY A 341 14.12 -4.73 -6.44
CA GLY A 341 15.28 -5.28 -7.14
C GLY A 341 16.33 -4.22 -7.51
N ALA A 342 17.61 -4.60 -7.43
CA ALA A 342 18.75 -3.69 -7.62
C ALA A 342 18.73 -2.94 -8.96
N THR A 343 18.36 -3.61 -10.06
CA THR A 343 18.30 -3.01 -11.40
C THR A 343 17.37 -1.80 -11.47
N VAL A 344 16.20 -1.87 -10.81
CA VAL A 344 15.22 -0.77 -10.82
C VAL A 344 15.72 0.39 -9.93
N ILE A 345 16.37 0.08 -8.81
CA ILE A 345 17.00 1.08 -7.92
C ILE A 345 18.11 1.84 -8.66
N GLU A 346 18.99 1.12 -9.34
CA GLU A 346 20.10 1.69 -10.13
C GLU A 346 19.58 2.54 -11.29
N TRP A 347 18.57 2.05 -12.01
CA TRP A 347 17.92 2.80 -13.07
C TRP A 347 17.28 4.08 -12.55
N ALA A 348 16.50 4.02 -11.47
CA ALA A 348 15.84 5.21 -10.90
C ALA A 348 16.89 6.25 -10.45
N LYS A 349 17.98 5.80 -9.84
CA LYS A 349 19.08 6.70 -9.46
C LYS A 349 19.71 7.37 -10.68
N ALA A 350 19.96 6.64 -11.76
CA ALA A 350 20.60 7.16 -12.96
C ALA A 350 19.67 8.04 -13.83
N GLN A 351 18.37 7.71 -13.87
CA GLN A 351 17.44 8.27 -14.86
C GLN A 351 16.36 9.17 -14.26
N LEU A 352 16.01 8.97 -12.99
CA LEU A 352 15.04 9.78 -12.25
C LEU A 352 15.71 10.68 -11.19
N GLY A 353 17.01 10.50 -10.94
CA GLY A 353 17.77 11.29 -9.97
C GLY A 353 17.46 11.00 -8.51
N VAL A 354 16.71 9.93 -8.22
CA VAL A 354 16.28 9.56 -6.86
C VAL A 354 16.63 8.12 -6.56
N THR A 355 16.91 7.81 -5.29
CA THR A 355 17.02 6.42 -4.84
C THR A 355 15.66 5.96 -4.34
N ILE A 356 15.21 4.78 -4.77
CA ILE A 356 13.93 4.24 -4.32
C ILE A 356 14.07 3.76 -2.87
N ASN A 357 13.23 4.30 -2.00
CA ASN A 357 13.10 3.84 -0.63
C ASN A 357 12.05 2.73 -0.56
N GLU A 358 12.50 1.49 -0.43
CA GLU A 358 11.60 0.34 -0.24
C GLU A 358 10.96 0.39 1.16
N MET A 359 9.68 0.04 1.25
CA MET A 359 8.89 -0.01 2.48
C MET A 359 8.14 -1.36 2.58
N PHE A 360 8.03 -1.86 3.81
CA PHE A 360 7.29 -3.06 4.16
C PHE A 360 6.23 -2.76 5.24
N GLY A 361 5.05 -3.33 5.01
CA GLY A 361 3.90 -3.28 5.89
C GLY A 361 2.77 -4.18 5.36
N GLN A 362 1.74 -4.36 6.18
CA GLN A 362 0.53 -5.08 5.83
C GLN A 362 -0.69 -4.25 6.25
N THR A 363 -1.88 -4.59 5.76
CA THR A 363 -3.10 -3.88 6.17
C THR A 363 -3.24 -3.80 7.70
N GLU A 364 -2.92 -4.88 8.41
CA GLU A 364 -3.10 -4.99 9.86
C GLU A 364 -2.05 -4.23 10.70
N ILE A 365 -0.88 -3.95 10.10
CA ILE A 365 0.32 -3.34 10.71
C ILE A 365 1.13 -2.68 9.58
N ASN A 366 0.65 -1.54 9.12
CA ASN A 366 1.16 -0.91 7.90
C ASN A 366 2.44 -0.09 8.15
N TYR A 367 3.27 0.12 7.13
CA TYR A 367 4.34 1.13 7.18
C TYR A 367 5.41 0.98 8.29
N VAL A 368 5.79 -0.24 8.67
CA VAL A 368 6.61 -0.50 9.87
C VAL A 368 8.12 -0.61 9.61
N VAL A 369 8.53 -0.95 8.40
CA VAL A 369 9.94 -1.16 8.02
C VAL A 369 10.21 -0.46 6.71
N GLY A 370 11.39 0.15 6.55
CA GLY A 370 11.79 0.71 5.27
C GLY A 370 13.10 1.47 5.27
N ASN A 371 13.34 2.15 4.15
CA ASN A 371 14.55 2.91 3.91
C ASN A 371 14.30 4.42 4.00
N CYS A 372 15.34 5.18 4.28
CA CYS A 372 15.36 6.63 4.17
C CYS A 372 16.73 7.02 3.65
N GLN A 373 16.89 7.10 2.34
CA GLN A 373 18.16 7.43 1.69
C GLN A 373 18.80 8.71 2.26
N ALA A 374 18.00 9.66 2.77
CA ALA A 374 18.52 10.87 3.41
C ALA A 374 19.15 10.65 4.81
N ALA A 375 18.89 9.51 5.48
CA ALA A 375 19.28 9.27 6.86
C ALA A 375 20.00 7.93 7.11
N TRP A 376 19.59 6.85 6.44
CA TRP A 376 20.28 5.56 6.43
C TRP A 376 20.25 4.96 5.03
N PRO A 377 21.41 4.50 4.51
CA PRO A 377 21.55 4.16 3.10
C PRO A 377 20.66 2.98 2.71
N VAL A 378 20.09 3.03 1.51
CA VAL A 378 19.41 1.87 0.92
C VAL A 378 20.40 0.74 0.66
N LYS A 379 20.08 -0.48 1.13
CA LYS A 379 20.80 -1.70 0.79
C LYS A 379 19.96 -2.50 -0.22
N PRO A 380 20.36 -2.61 -1.50
CA PRO A 380 19.60 -3.38 -2.48
C PRO A 380 19.33 -4.82 -2.02
N GLY A 381 18.07 -5.24 -2.07
CA GLY A 381 17.62 -6.56 -1.58
C GLY A 381 17.18 -6.58 -0.11
N SER A 382 17.46 -5.53 0.66
CA SER A 382 16.87 -5.33 1.98
C SER A 382 15.60 -4.48 1.88
N ILE A 383 14.59 -4.85 2.67
CA ILE A 383 13.38 -4.05 2.87
C ILE A 383 13.63 -2.86 3.82
N GLY A 384 14.86 -2.66 4.30
CA GLY A 384 15.24 -1.54 5.17
C GLY A 384 15.25 -1.89 6.65
N ARG A 385 15.09 -0.88 7.50
CA ARG A 385 15.14 -0.99 8.97
C ARG A 385 13.78 -0.62 9.56
N PRO A 386 13.46 -1.03 10.80
CA PRO A 386 12.23 -0.60 11.47
C PRO A 386 12.14 0.93 11.52
N TYR A 387 11.03 1.51 11.10
CA TYR A 387 10.85 2.96 11.23
C TYR A 387 10.74 3.35 12.71
N PRO A 388 11.13 4.60 13.08
CA PRO A 388 11.04 5.05 14.46
C PRO A 388 9.64 4.86 15.05
N GLY A 389 9.58 4.27 16.24
CA GLY A 389 8.33 3.97 16.94
C GLY A 389 7.83 2.53 16.81
N HIS A 390 8.32 1.75 15.83
CA HIS A 390 7.92 0.35 15.66
C HIS A 390 9.01 -0.60 16.15
N ARG A 391 8.64 -1.55 17.02
CA ARG A 391 9.56 -2.61 17.46
C ARG A 391 9.34 -3.84 16.58
N VAL A 392 10.31 -4.14 15.72
CA VAL A 392 10.29 -5.29 14.82
C VAL A 392 11.44 -6.23 15.17
N ALA A 393 11.18 -7.53 15.12
CA ALA A 393 12.19 -8.57 15.36
C ALA A 393 11.98 -9.76 14.41
N ILE A 394 12.99 -10.63 14.35
CA ILE A 394 12.85 -11.97 13.79
C ILE A 394 12.59 -12.91 14.96
N ILE A 395 11.52 -13.69 14.90
CA ILE A 395 11.12 -14.61 15.97
C ILE A 395 11.02 -16.06 15.49
N ASP A 396 11.13 -16.99 16.43
CA ASP A 396 10.78 -18.39 16.22
C ASP A 396 9.29 -18.67 16.44
N ASP A 397 8.91 -19.94 16.30
CA ASP A 397 7.55 -20.44 16.46
C ASP A 397 7.04 -20.43 17.91
N GLN A 398 7.91 -20.17 18.89
CA GLN A 398 7.52 -19.91 20.28
C GLN A 398 7.47 -18.41 20.63
N GLY A 399 7.74 -17.51 19.67
CA GLY A 399 7.74 -16.07 19.89
C GLY A 399 9.01 -15.55 20.58
N ARG A 400 10.11 -16.31 20.57
CA ARG A 400 11.41 -15.86 21.07
C ARG A 400 12.14 -15.11 19.96
N GLU A 401 12.71 -13.96 20.28
CA GLU A 401 13.57 -13.22 19.35
C GLU A 401 14.82 -14.04 19.01
N LEU A 402 15.10 -14.20 17.70
CA LEU A 402 16.27 -14.91 17.19
C LEU A 402 17.49 -13.99 17.09
N PRO A 403 18.72 -14.53 17.22
CA PRO A 403 19.95 -13.81 16.95
C PRO A 403 20.01 -13.18 15.55
N ARG A 404 20.86 -12.17 15.38
CA ARG A 404 21.15 -11.56 14.07
C ARG A 404 21.64 -12.63 13.09
N GLY A 405 21.25 -12.49 11.83
CA GLY A 405 21.59 -13.40 10.74
C GLY A 405 20.72 -14.65 10.65
N GLU A 406 20.01 -15.04 11.71
CA GLU A 406 19.14 -16.22 11.70
C GLU A 406 17.82 -15.96 10.96
N LEU A 407 17.30 -17.03 10.35
CA LEU A 407 16.06 -17.01 9.58
C LEU A 407 14.87 -17.38 10.47
N GLY A 408 13.89 -16.48 10.54
CA GLY A 408 12.63 -16.70 11.23
C GLY A 408 11.51 -15.82 10.68
N GLU A 409 10.44 -15.69 11.44
CA GLU A 409 9.30 -14.85 11.06
C GLU A 409 9.54 -13.38 11.46
N ILE A 410 9.29 -12.45 10.53
CA ILE A 410 9.26 -11.02 10.81
C ILE A 410 8.02 -10.77 11.68
N ALA A 411 8.20 -10.20 12.86
CA ALA A 411 7.11 -9.87 13.76
C ALA A 411 7.21 -8.45 14.30
N VAL A 412 6.06 -7.84 14.57
CA VAL A 412 5.95 -6.46 15.09
C VAL A 412 5.35 -6.51 16.49
N LYS A 413 5.96 -5.84 17.45
CA LYS A 413 5.50 -5.83 18.84
C LYS A 413 4.38 -4.80 19.04
N LYS A 414 3.28 -5.22 19.66
CA LYS A 414 2.08 -4.41 19.84
C LYS A 414 2.28 -3.20 20.75
N ASP A 415 2.95 -3.38 21.90
CA ASP A 415 3.26 -2.37 22.93
C ASP A 415 2.34 -1.12 22.89
N HIS A 416 2.91 0.08 22.71
CA HIS A 416 2.21 1.36 22.60
C HIS A 416 2.03 1.82 21.15
N ASP A 417 2.17 0.91 20.19
CA ASP A 417 2.28 1.25 18.78
C ASP A 417 0.90 1.57 18.17
N PRO A 418 0.66 2.81 17.67
CA PRO A 418 -0.61 3.20 17.10
C PRO A 418 -0.93 2.48 15.78
N VAL A 419 0.01 1.74 15.19
CA VAL A 419 -0.11 1.13 13.85
C VAL A 419 -0.96 -0.13 13.77
N PHE A 420 -1.32 -0.72 14.91
CA PHE A 420 -2.06 -1.97 14.94
C PHE A 420 -3.55 -1.75 14.68
N PHE A 421 -4.09 -2.55 13.77
CA PHE A 421 -5.52 -2.78 13.65
C PHE A 421 -6.16 -3.19 14.99
N LEU A 422 -7.48 -3.01 15.09
CA LEU A 422 -8.25 -3.41 16.26
C LEU A 422 -8.44 -4.92 16.29
N GLU A 423 -8.95 -5.48 15.19
CA GLU A 423 -9.26 -6.89 15.04
C GLU A 423 -9.62 -7.24 13.59
N TYR A 424 -9.72 -8.53 13.27
CA TYR A 424 -10.51 -8.96 12.13
C TYR A 424 -12.01 -8.96 12.48
N TRP A 425 -12.78 -8.16 11.75
CA TRP A 425 -14.22 -7.99 11.90
C TRP A 425 -14.94 -9.35 11.95
N LYS A 426 -15.69 -9.58 13.04
CA LYS A 426 -16.45 -10.81 13.30
C LYS A 426 -15.62 -12.10 13.22
N ASN A 427 -14.30 -12.01 13.45
CA ASN A 427 -13.40 -13.15 13.35
C ASN A 427 -12.35 -13.15 14.47
N ALA A 428 -12.82 -13.26 15.71
CA ALA A 428 -11.96 -13.31 16.89
C ALA A 428 -10.92 -14.43 16.86
N LYS A 429 -11.20 -15.55 16.17
CA LYS A 429 -10.22 -16.63 15.97
C LYS A 429 -9.04 -16.16 15.14
N ALA A 430 -9.28 -15.59 13.96
CA ALA A 430 -8.21 -15.06 13.11
C ALA A 430 -7.46 -13.92 13.80
N THR A 431 -8.14 -13.12 14.63
CA THR A 431 -7.47 -12.06 15.42
C THR A 431 -6.49 -12.68 16.41
N ARG A 432 -6.89 -13.70 17.18
CA ARG A 432 -5.97 -14.39 18.09
C ARG A 432 -4.81 -15.06 17.38
N GLU A 433 -5.06 -15.71 16.24
CA GLU A 433 -4.04 -16.38 15.43
C GLU A 433 -3.02 -15.41 14.80
N LYS A 434 -3.31 -14.10 14.76
CA LYS A 434 -2.37 -13.06 14.30
C LYS A 434 -1.27 -12.80 15.33
N PHE A 435 -1.38 -13.30 16.56
CA PHE A 435 -0.44 -12.97 17.64
C PHE A 435 0.17 -14.19 18.34
N ILE A 436 1.44 -14.07 18.74
CA ILE A 436 2.10 -14.91 19.74
C ILE A 436 2.54 -13.98 20.88
N GLY A 437 1.81 -14.02 22.01
CA GLY A 437 1.96 -12.99 23.05
C GLY A 437 1.69 -11.60 22.46
N ASP A 438 2.63 -10.67 22.62
CA ASP A 438 2.53 -9.30 22.08
C ASP A 438 3.11 -9.14 20.67
N TRP A 439 3.59 -10.21 20.04
CA TRP A 439 4.10 -10.19 18.68
C TRP A 439 2.98 -10.42 17.67
N ALA A 440 2.70 -9.45 16.81
CA ALA A 440 1.93 -9.69 15.59
C ALA A 440 2.81 -10.38 14.55
N LEU A 441 2.30 -11.52 14.10
CA LEU A 441 2.83 -12.34 13.03
C LEU A 441 2.54 -11.69 11.68
N THR A 442 3.57 -11.40 10.91
CA THR A 442 3.39 -10.94 9.53
C THR A 442 3.06 -12.12 8.59
N GLY A 443 3.48 -13.34 8.94
CA GLY A 443 3.52 -14.46 8.01
C GLY A 443 4.56 -14.28 6.91
N ASP A 444 5.55 -13.41 7.11
CA ASP A 444 6.68 -13.14 6.21
C ASP A 444 7.98 -13.59 6.88
N GLN A 445 8.78 -14.39 6.16
CA GLN A 445 10.06 -14.88 6.64
C GLN A 445 11.18 -13.91 6.27
N GLY A 446 12.18 -13.81 7.13
CA GLY A 446 13.35 -12.99 6.88
C GLY A 446 14.44 -13.19 7.91
N LYS A 447 15.53 -12.45 7.72
CA LYS A 447 16.63 -12.33 8.69
C LYS A 447 16.96 -10.88 8.93
N MET A 448 17.53 -10.59 10.09
CA MET A 448 17.99 -9.25 10.46
C MET A 448 19.51 -9.25 10.48
N ASP A 449 20.17 -8.39 9.72
CA ASP A 449 21.63 -8.30 9.77
C ASP A 449 22.12 -7.51 11.00
N GLU A 450 23.44 -7.49 11.19
CA GLU A 450 24.12 -6.80 12.30
C GLU A 450 23.86 -5.29 12.32
N ASP A 451 23.62 -4.68 11.15
CA ASP A 451 23.28 -3.26 11.04
C ASP A 451 21.79 -2.98 11.28
N GLY A 452 20.99 -4.03 11.53
CA GLY A 452 19.55 -3.94 11.78
C GLY A 452 18.68 -3.85 10.54
N TYR A 453 19.21 -4.15 9.35
CA TYR A 453 18.44 -4.25 8.13
C TYR A 453 17.74 -5.60 8.05
N LEU A 454 16.48 -5.60 7.60
CA LEU A 454 15.70 -6.79 7.36
C LEU A 454 15.85 -7.24 5.91
N TRP A 455 16.04 -8.54 5.73
CA TRP A 455 16.19 -9.21 4.45
C TRP A 455 15.02 -10.18 4.30
N TYR A 456 14.03 -9.80 3.49
CA TYR A 456 12.82 -10.58 3.25
C TYR A 456 13.14 -11.82 2.40
N GLN A 457 12.56 -12.97 2.76
CA GLN A 457 12.82 -14.27 2.13
C GLN A 457 11.56 -14.92 1.53
N GLY A 458 10.39 -14.29 1.64
CA GLY A 458 9.14 -14.84 1.15
C GLY A 458 8.08 -14.97 2.24
N ARG A 459 6.85 -15.27 1.83
CA ARG A 459 5.79 -15.62 2.77
C ARG A 459 6.10 -16.93 3.48
N SER A 460 5.74 -17.07 4.75
CA SER A 460 5.85 -18.33 5.50
C SER A 460 5.16 -19.49 4.78
N ASP A 461 4.06 -19.25 4.06
CA ASP A 461 3.37 -20.24 3.23
C ASP A 461 3.95 -20.42 1.81
N ASP A 462 4.81 -19.49 1.38
CA ASP A 462 5.48 -19.54 0.08
C ASP A 462 6.92 -20.05 0.14
N VAL A 463 7.57 -20.03 1.30
CA VAL A 463 8.90 -20.61 1.51
C VAL A 463 8.85 -22.11 1.24
N ILE A 464 9.64 -22.53 0.26
CA ILE A 464 9.71 -23.91 -0.19
C ILE A 464 10.65 -24.66 0.74
N LYS A 465 10.13 -25.66 1.45
CA LYS A 465 10.93 -26.57 2.27
C LYS A 465 11.36 -27.76 1.41
N SER A 466 12.58 -27.73 0.87
CA SER A 466 13.12 -28.76 0.00
C SER A 466 14.38 -29.39 0.59
N ALA A 467 14.34 -30.68 0.93
CA ALA A 467 15.47 -31.44 1.46
C ALA A 467 16.19 -30.75 2.64
N GLY A 468 15.42 -30.13 3.54
CA GLY A 468 15.93 -29.40 4.71
C GLY A 468 16.27 -27.93 4.45
N TYR A 469 16.32 -27.48 3.19
CA TYR A 469 16.52 -26.08 2.82
C TYR A 469 15.21 -25.31 2.83
N ARG A 470 15.25 -24.06 3.31
CA ARG A 470 14.17 -23.07 3.19
C ARG A 470 14.51 -22.14 2.04
N ILE A 471 13.75 -22.24 0.96
CA ILE A 471 14.05 -21.57 -0.31
C ILE A 471 12.98 -20.51 -0.56
N GLY A 472 13.41 -19.27 -0.73
CA GLY A 472 12.54 -18.15 -1.08
C GLY A 472 12.24 -18.13 -2.58
N PRO A 473 10.97 -18.04 -3.01
CA PRO A 473 10.64 -18.03 -4.44
C PRO A 473 11.13 -16.76 -5.16
N ALA A 474 11.19 -15.62 -4.46
CA ALA A 474 11.48 -14.31 -5.06
C ALA A 474 12.88 -14.19 -5.66
N GLU A 475 13.90 -14.82 -5.05
CA GLU A 475 15.27 -14.80 -5.55
C GLU A 475 15.39 -15.57 -6.88
N ILE A 476 14.71 -16.72 -6.96
CA ILE A 476 14.64 -17.56 -8.16
C ILE A 476 13.87 -16.85 -9.27
N GLU A 477 12.71 -16.26 -8.95
CA GLU A 477 11.91 -15.46 -9.89
C GLU A 477 12.74 -14.30 -10.46
N SER A 478 13.44 -13.56 -9.60
CA SER A 478 14.31 -12.45 -10.00
C SER A 478 15.48 -12.91 -10.87
N CYS A 479 16.04 -14.09 -10.59
CA CYS A 479 17.07 -14.69 -11.43
C CYS A 479 16.52 -15.09 -12.81
N LEU A 480 15.36 -15.74 -12.86
CA LEU A 480 14.73 -16.21 -14.10
C LEU A 480 14.34 -15.07 -15.03
N VAL A 481 13.75 -13.99 -14.51
CA VAL A 481 13.32 -12.82 -15.31
C VAL A 481 14.50 -12.08 -15.97
N ARG A 482 15.75 -12.31 -15.51
CA ARG A 482 16.95 -11.78 -16.19
C ARG A 482 17.32 -12.56 -17.46
N HIS A 483 16.73 -13.73 -17.70
CA HIS A 483 16.98 -14.48 -18.92
C HIS A 483 16.22 -13.86 -20.11
N PRO A 484 16.85 -13.66 -21.29
CA PRO A 484 16.23 -12.98 -22.43
C PRO A 484 14.91 -13.60 -22.91
N ALA A 485 14.73 -14.91 -22.68
CA ALA A 485 13.50 -15.60 -23.07
C ALA A 485 12.32 -15.39 -22.12
N VAL A 486 12.54 -14.90 -20.90
CA VAL A 486 11.51 -14.84 -19.84
C VAL A 486 10.89 -13.45 -19.78
N ALA A 487 9.57 -13.38 -19.92
CA ALA A 487 8.79 -12.16 -19.70
C ALA A 487 8.36 -12.03 -18.24
N ASN A 488 7.93 -13.13 -17.62
CA ASN A 488 7.55 -13.16 -16.21
C ASN A 488 7.75 -14.57 -15.64
N ALA A 489 7.94 -14.68 -14.33
CA ALA A 489 8.13 -15.96 -13.64
C ALA A 489 7.43 -15.96 -12.28
N ALA A 490 6.90 -17.12 -11.90
CA ALA A 490 6.43 -17.38 -10.54
C ALA A 490 6.92 -18.74 -10.07
N VAL A 491 7.35 -18.82 -8.82
CA VAL A 491 7.93 -20.03 -8.24
C VAL A 491 7.08 -20.51 -7.06
N ILE A 492 6.82 -21.81 -7.02
CA ILE A 492 6.12 -22.48 -5.92
C ILE A 492 6.89 -23.73 -5.47
N GLY A 493 6.59 -24.17 -4.25
CA GLY A 493 6.94 -25.52 -3.81
C GLY A 493 5.93 -26.51 -4.36
N LYS A 494 6.42 -27.52 -5.08
CA LYS A 494 5.64 -28.68 -5.50
C LYS A 494 5.96 -29.86 -4.55
N PRO A 495 4.96 -30.55 -3.97
CA PRO A 495 5.21 -31.72 -3.13
C PRO A 495 6.07 -32.77 -3.83
N ASP A 496 7.01 -33.36 -3.09
CA ASP A 496 7.92 -34.41 -3.57
C ASP A 496 8.17 -35.42 -2.46
N GLU A 497 8.00 -36.70 -2.76
CA GLU A 497 8.05 -37.78 -1.76
C GLU A 497 9.41 -37.89 -1.05
N THR A 498 10.49 -37.53 -1.73
CA THR A 498 11.86 -37.70 -1.20
C THR A 498 12.37 -36.43 -0.53
N ARG A 499 11.98 -35.26 -1.03
CA ARG A 499 12.53 -33.95 -0.61
C ARG A 499 11.54 -33.13 0.21
N GLY A 500 10.33 -33.64 0.44
CA GLY A 500 9.20 -32.89 0.98
C GLY A 500 8.58 -32.00 -0.08
N ALA A 501 9.36 -31.10 -0.67
CA ALA A 501 9.00 -30.34 -1.86
C ALA A 501 10.18 -30.16 -2.81
N ILE A 502 9.91 -29.88 -4.08
CA ILE A 502 10.86 -29.36 -5.07
C ILE A 502 10.45 -27.96 -5.51
N VAL A 503 11.43 -27.21 -6.00
CA VAL A 503 11.19 -25.90 -6.63
C VAL A 503 10.59 -26.12 -8.02
N LYS A 504 9.38 -25.59 -8.26
CA LYS A 504 8.73 -25.53 -9.56
C LYS A 504 8.56 -24.07 -10.01
N ALA A 505 8.96 -23.77 -11.24
CA ALA A 505 8.80 -22.45 -11.85
C ALA A 505 7.75 -22.48 -12.97
N PHE A 506 6.83 -21.51 -12.94
CA PHE A 506 5.94 -21.17 -14.04
C PHE A 506 6.52 -19.99 -14.80
N ILE A 507 6.69 -20.13 -16.11
CA ILE A 507 7.35 -19.15 -16.97
C ILE A 507 6.38 -18.64 -18.03
N VAL A 508 6.26 -17.32 -18.11
CA VAL A 508 5.69 -16.63 -19.27
C VAL A 508 6.85 -16.18 -20.15
N LEU A 509 6.84 -16.61 -21.41
CA LEU A 509 7.90 -16.30 -22.36
C LEU A 509 7.73 -14.91 -23.00
N GLN A 510 8.83 -14.35 -23.50
CA GLN A 510 8.76 -13.17 -24.37
C GLN A 510 8.05 -13.50 -25.70
N PRO A 511 7.36 -12.53 -26.31
CA PRO A 511 6.80 -12.71 -27.65
C PRO A 511 7.87 -13.17 -28.65
N GLY A 512 7.55 -14.19 -29.45
CA GLY A 512 8.46 -14.78 -30.43
C GLY A 512 9.39 -15.87 -29.89
N GLN A 513 9.35 -16.16 -28.59
CA GLN A 513 10.00 -17.33 -27.99
C GLN A 513 9.03 -18.51 -27.90
N ALA A 514 9.54 -19.73 -28.05
CA ALA A 514 8.75 -20.94 -27.99
C ALA A 514 9.27 -21.89 -26.88
N PRO A 515 8.37 -22.59 -26.17
CA PRO A 515 8.77 -23.56 -25.16
C PRO A 515 9.54 -24.71 -25.81
N SER A 516 10.66 -25.13 -25.22
CA SER A 516 11.42 -26.29 -25.67
C SER A 516 12.18 -26.96 -24.52
N PRO A 517 12.50 -28.26 -24.61
CA PRO A 517 13.35 -28.93 -23.63
C PRO A 517 14.72 -28.26 -23.47
N ALA A 518 15.30 -27.80 -24.59
CA ALA A 518 16.58 -27.08 -24.59
C ALA A 518 16.49 -25.77 -23.78
N LEU A 519 15.38 -25.03 -23.90
CA LEU A 519 15.14 -23.81 -23.13
C LEU A 519 14.93 -24.10 -21.63
N ILE A 520 14.28 -25.22 -21.28
CA ILE A 520 14.19 -25.65 -19.88
C ILE A 520 15.59 -25.86 -19.30
N ASP A 521 16.44 -26.61 -20.01
CA ASP A 521 17.82 -26.86 -19.59
C ASP A 521 18.64 -25.57 -19.48
N GLU A 522 18.46 -24.64 -20.41
CA GLU A 522 19.08 -23.32 -20.39
C GLU A 522 18.67 -22.51 -19.16
N LEU A 523 17.37 -22.44 -18.86
CA LEU A 523 16.83 -21.73 -17.69
C LEU A 523 17.29 -22.36 -16.38
N GLN A 524 17.32 -23.70 -16.30
CA GLN A 524 17.84 -24.41 -15.13
C GLN A 524 19.33 -24.12 -14.92
N LYS A 525 20.13 -24.16 -15.98
CA LYS A 525 21.56 -23.80 -15.93
C LYS A 525 21.75 -22.33 -15.56
N HIS A 526 20.91 -21.43 -16.08
CA HIS A 526 20.94 -20.01 -15.79
C HIS A 526 20.77 -19.73 -14.30
N VAL A 527 19.87 -20.45 -13.62
CA VAL A 527 19.70 -20.36 -12.17
C VAL A 527 20.83 -21.04 -11.41
N ARG A 528 21.22 -22.27 -11.78
CA ARG A 528 22.34 -22.99 -11.11
C ARG A 528 23.66 -22.23 -11.17
N GLY A 529 23.90 -21.46 -12.23
CA GLY A 529 25.11 -20.65 -12.39
C GLY A 529 25.12 -19.36 -11.58
N ARG A 530 24.01 -18.98 -10.92
CA ARG A 530 23.85 -17.69 -10.24
C ARG A 530 23.37 -17.79 -8.80
N LEU A 531 22.59 -18.82 -8.47
CA LEU A 531 22.05 -19.08 -7.14
C LEU A 531 22.63 -20.36 -6.56
N ALA A 532 22.31 -20.68 -5.30
CA ALA A 532 22.82 -21.89 -4.68
C ALA A 532 22.31 -23.15 -5.39
N PRO A 533 23.09 -24.26 -5.44
CA PRO A 533 22.73 -25.46 -6.19
C PRO A 533 21.40 -26.13 -5.78
N TYR A 534 20.84 -25.79 -4.63
CA TYR A 534 19.54 -26.31 -4.16
C TYR A 534 18.35 -25.44 -4.59
N GLU A 535 18.56 -24.24 -5.12
CA GLU A 535 17.51 -23.26 -5.44
C GLU A 535 16.99 -23.35 -6.89
N TYR A 536 17.69 -24.06 -7.77
CA TYR A 536 17.26 -24.14 -9.16
C TYR A 536 15.90 -24.86 -9.30
N PRO A 537 15.03 -24.40 -10.22
CA PRO A 537 13.76 -25.05 -10.47
C PRO A 537 13.99 -26.44 -11.07
N ARG A 538 13.62 -27.49 -10.33
CA ARG A 538 13.68 -28.88 -10.80
C ARG A 538 12.64 -29.14 -11.88
N GLU A 539 11.57 -28.37 -11.85
CA GLU A 539 10.50 -28.42 -12.85
C GLU A 539 10.21 -27.01 -13.37
N ILE A 540 10.06 -26.89 -14.68
CA ILE A 540 9.67 -25.66 -15.36
C ILE A 540 8.43 -25.96 -16.19
N GLU A 541 7.41 -25.13 -16.04
CA GLU A 541 6.19 -25.16 -16.84
C GLU A 541 6.01 -23.82 -17.56
N PHE A 542 5.78 -23.85 -18.87
CA PHE A 542 5.47 -22.65 -19.64
C PHE A 542 3.97 -22.43 -19.66
N ILE A 543 3.55 -21.20 -19.37
CA ILE A 543 2.14 -20.79 -19.37
C ILE A 543 1.97 -19.45 -20.09
N ASP A 544 0.77 -19.19 -20.61
CA ASP A 544 0.47 -17.97 -21.35
C ASP A 544 0.44 -16.73 -20.45
N ALA A 545 -0.07 -16.87 -19.22
CA ALA A 545 -0.16 -15.79 -18.25
C ALA A 545 -0.17 -16.31 -16.81
N LEU A 546 0.44 -15.54 -15.90
CA LEU A 546 0.35 -15.80 -14.46
C LEU A 546 -1.01 -15.34 -13.91
N PRO A 547 -1.59 -16.06 -12.93
CA PRO A 547 -2.77 -15.57 -12.22
C PRO A 547 -2.35 -14.39 -11.34
N MET A 548 -2.96 -13.22 -11.55
CA MET A 548 -2.63 -11.97 -10.85
C MET A 548 -3.83 -11.43 -10.08
N THR A 549 -3.61 -10.75 -8.96
CA THR A 549 -4.65 -9.94 -8.29
C THR A 549 -4.99 -8.73 -9.16
N THR A 550 -6.08 -8.03 -8.81
CA THR A 550 -6.43 -6.75 -9.44
C THR A 550 -5.34 -5.67 -9.26
N THR A 551 -4.48 -5.82 -8.25
CA THR A 551 -3.32 -4.96 -7.99
C THR A 551 -2.04 -5.40 -8.70
N GLY A 552 -2.09 -6.46 -9.51
CA GLY A 552 -0.93 -6.95 -10.26
C GLY A 552 0.03 -7.83 -9.45
N LYS A 553 -0.38 -8.39 -8.30
CA LYS A 553 0.42 -9.36 -7.54
C LYS A 553 0.14 -10.79 -7.98
N VAL A 554 1.16 -11.63 -8.08
CA VAL A 554 1.00 -13.06 -8.42
C VAL A 554 0.18 -13.80 -7.36
N GLN A 555 -0.86 -14.51 -7.78
CA GLN A 555 -1.67 -15.38 -6.94
C GLN A 555 -1.08 -16.80 -6.88
N ARG A 556 0.03 -16.99 -6.13
CA ARG A 556 0.71 -18.31 -6.01
C ARG A 556 -0.19 -19.43 -5.50
N LYS A 557 -1.23 -19.10 -4.72
CA LYS A 557 -2.26 -20.04 -4.29
C LYS A 557 -2.97 -20.72 -5.46
N GLU A 558 -3.30 -19.96 -6.51
CA GLU A 558 -3.97 -20.53 -7.68
C GLU A 558 -3.02 -21.42 -8.47
N LEU A 559 -1.73 -21.05 -8.57
CA LEU A 559 -0.69 -21.92 -9.13
C LEU A 559 -0.55 -23.24 -8.35
N ARG A 560 -0.56 -23.20 -7.01
CA ARG A 560 -0.55 -24.41 -6.17
C ARG A 560 -1.78 -25.28 -6.37
N LYS A 561 -2.98 -24.68 -6.53
CA LYS A 561 -4.21 -25.42 -6.81
C LYS A 561 -4.17 -26.08 -8.17
N LEU A 562 -3.69 -25.38 -9.21
CA LEU A 562 -3.49 -25.94 -10.54
C LEU A 562 -2.56 -27.16 -10.47
N GLU A 563 -1.46 -27.05 -9.72
CA GLU A 563 -0.55 -28.17 -9.53
C GLU A 563 -1.18 -29.34 -8.76
N ALA A 564 -1.89 -29.05 -7.66
CA ALA A 564 -2.57 -30.06 -6.87
C ALA A 564 -3.69 -30.77 -7.65
N ALA A 565 -4.36 -30.07 -8.58
CA ALA A 565 -5.35 -30.68 -9.46
C ALA A 565 -4.71 -31.67 -10.43
N LYS A 566 -3.54 -31.35 -11.00
CA LYS A 566 -2.78 -32.26 -11.88
C LYS A 566 -2.38 -33.54 -11.16
N LEU A 567 -1.97 -33.44 -9.90
CA LEU A 567 -1.61 -34.59 -9.05
C LEU A 567 -2.81 -35.48 -8.65
N LYS A 568 -4.06 -35.01 -8.82
CA LYS A 568 -5.26 -35.84 -8.60
C LYS A 568 -5.73 -36.55 -9.87
N THR A 569 -5.31 -36.07 -11.03
CA THR A 569 -5.65 -36.61 -12.34
C THR A 569 -4.55 -37.49 -12.94
N ALA A 570 -3.34 -37.43 -12.37
CA ALA A 570 -2.23 -38.34 -12.62
C ALA A 570 -2.27 -39.47 -11.59
#